data_AF-A0AAD6QIN0-F1
#
_entry.id   AF-A0AAD6QIN0-F1
#
_cell.length_a   1.000
_cell.length_b   1.000
_cell.length_c   1.000
_cell.angle_alpha   90.00
_cell.angle_beta   90.00
_cell.angle_gamma   90.00
#
_symmetry.space_group_name_H-M   'P 1'
#
loop_
_entity.id
_entity.type
_entity.pdbx_description
1 polymer ?
#
loop_
_entity_poly.entity_id
_entity_poly.type
_entity_poly.pdbx_seq_one_letter_code
_entity_poly.pdbx_strand_id
1 'polypeptide(L)'
;MPEFCGSSLLLGLPDDVFAIISRSLSPRDMCTLSLGCRSLYDLVASEKVWSTQCDMVGIISHQDVMEWRKGVSSYRALCRFLVSVKPLIGIWVHQNPELGNVVYVMPGFVSVVGCRILPQELGPLGIEEGPILWAPVFEIIGDLDGSTSFFLHGGEKGNDHVYPGSVKSVGRKCNVLLLEVEPRQQKGQLFPNKSFAYNSDKELARKLSRSHNGLSWSQRLIIQCEAKVPFSRLSFSDRRKLIEVVTSQVGQKVPDFENRLLFPRLRNDEENFQKDIALLFERRSFLLKICKLGQGFNWKEAPEVPSNPTQLQWSEIRKSLDRSGASLNEDDNQMQSNTKKTLGGYLRAYIRHILGKSPSVNGSHAHSKHSSSSRESKHAQLHEFLRSGDTIGLTLHASKMRLSSYRAWPNIHDSQFALYKLPMRVPRADQEYAGLWGGTFGWPPGKPTEDKPGKALFFLLITYEESEGQRNLIATKILEGTHYVLHPNGSAMFVVNIDEPSQDPFPWDVDANSFPLTIKHAFAGEGIANGYGFRYPGSKPGSLFVIQNGLLAFVWKESRAVLNMQRLNLQELLKKGERVPALPPSDNFSYLTKSYSNVFAGFSTASTCLPSPRQKHL
;
A
#
# COMPACT_ATOMS: atom_id res chain seq x y z
N MET A 1 43.89 44.06 -11.54
CA MET A 1 42.55 43.46 -11.63
C MET A 1 42.61 42.13 -10.89
N PRO A 2 41.96 41.96 -9.73
CA PRO A 2 41.93 40.66 -9.06
C PRO A 2 41.07 39.70 -9.90
N GLU A 3 41.56 38.50 -10.14
CA GLU A 3 40.81 37.44 -10.81
C GLU A 3 39.53 37.14 -10.03
N PHE A 4 38.38 37.43 -10.64
CA PHE A 4 37.08 37.00 -10.12
C PHE A 4 37.02 35.47 -10.19
N CYS A 5 37.38 34.83 -9.09
CA CYS A 5 37.25 33.39 -8.90
C CYS A 5 35.77 33.01 -9.07
N GLY A 6 35.45 32.10 -10.00
CA GLY A 6 34.06 31.74 -10.37
C GLY A 6 33.17 31.27 -9.21
N SER A 7 33.73 30.98 -8.03
CA SER A 7 32.99 30.73 -6.79
C SER A 7 32.27 31.95 -6.22
N SER A 8 32.71 33.18 -6.50
CA SER A 8 32.03 34.41 -6.04
C SER A 8 30.75 34.70 -6.83
N LEU A 9 30.63 34.17 -8.07
CA LEU A 9 29.45 34.35 -8.90
C LEU A 9 28.28 33.50 -8.42
N LEU A 10 28.51 32.23 -8.05
CA LEU A 10 27.45 31.34 -7.56
C LEU A 10 26.92 31.76 -6.18
N LEU A 11 27.82 32.17 -5.28
CA LEU A 11 27.47 32.60 -3.91
C LEU A 11 26.84 33.99 -3.86
N GLY A 12 27.03 34.80 -4.91
CA GLY A 12 26.39 36.11 -5.07
C GLY A 12 25.04 36.06 -5.79
N LEU A 13 24.55 34.88 -6.18
CA LEU A 13 23.26 34.76 -6.85
C LEU A 13 22.12 35.04 -5.86
N PRO A 14 21.08 35.79 -6.27
CA PRO A 14 19.84 35.86 -5.52
C PRO A 14 19.21 34.47 -5.36
N ASP A 15 18.57 34.22 -4.22
CA ASP A 15 17.86 32.97 -3.91
C ASP A 15 16.91 32.52 -5.02
N ASP A 16 16.24 33.47 -5.69
CA ASP A 16 15.30 33.17 -6.80
C ASP A 16 16.02 32.57 -8.01
N VAL A 17 17.21 33.08 -8.35
CA VAL A 17 18.03 32.57 -9.45
C VAL A 17 18.59 31.21 -9.08
N PHE A 18 19.07 31.05 -7.85
CA PHE A 18 19.58 29.78 -7.39
C PHE A 18 18.47 28.71 -7.29
N ALA A 19 17.25 29.08 -6.92
CA ALA A 19 16.10 28.18 -6.94
C ALA A 19 15.81 27.66 -8.36
N ILE A 20 15.93 28.50 -9.40
CA ILE A 20 15.82 28.08 -10.81
C ILE A 20 16.93 27.08 -11.16
N ILE A 21 18.18 27.38 -10.80
CA ILE A 21 19.33 26.48 -11.05
C ILE A 21 19.14 25.14 -10.33
N SER A 22 18.61 25.16 -9.10
CA SER A 22 18.34 23.96 -8.32
C SER A 22 17.40 22.99 -9.04
N ARG A 23 16.61 23.46 -10.02
CA ARG A 23 15.75 22.60 -10.84
C ARG A 23 16.50 21.58 -11.68
N SER A 24 17.79 21.79 -11.90
CA SER A 24 18.64 20.83 -12.60
C SER A 24 19.29 19.80 -11.67
N LEU A 25 19.08 19.93 -10.35
CA LEU A 25 19.72 19.11 -9.33
C LEU A 25 18.69 18.26 -8.59
N SER A 26 19.08 17.06 -8.16
CA SER A 26 18.23 16.25 -7.29
C SER A 26 18.33 16.72 -5.84
N PRO A 27 17.32 16.44 -4.98
CA PRO A 27 17.40 16.74 -3.55
C PRO A 27 18.64 16.17 -2.86
N ARG A 28 19.20 15.07 -3.38
CA ARG A 28 20.44 14.47 -2.87
C ARG A 28 21.67 15.30 -3.25
N ASP A 29 21.69 15.84 -4.46
CA ASP A 29 22.77 16.70 -4.93
C ASP A 29 22.76 18.02 -4.15
N MET A 30 21.57 18.56 -3.86
CA MET A 30 21.41 19.71 -2.96
C MET A 30 21.99 19.45 -1.56
N CYS A 31 21.67 18.30 -0.96
CA CYS A 31 22.28 17.90 0.32
C CYS A 31 23.80 17.72 0.22
N THR A 32 24.32 17.35 -0.95
CA THR A 32 25.77 17.18 -1.16
C THR A 32 26.45 18.54 -1.30
N LEU A 33 25.83 19.47 -2.03
CA LEU A 33 26.27 20.86 -2.14
C LEU A 33 26.31 21.56 -0.77
N SER A 34 25.31 21.32 0.09
CA SER A 34 25.30 21.91 1.43
C SER A 34 26.41 21.41 2.35
N LEU A 35 27.12 20.32 1.98
CA LEU A 35 28.29 19.82 2.73
C LEU A 35 29.61 20.43 2.22
N GLY A 36 29.60 21.14 1.09
CA GLY A 36 30.82 21.66 0.47
C GLY A 36 31.48 22.79 1.26
N CYS A 37 30.71 23.82 1.63
CA CYS A 37 31.19 24.93 2.46
C CYS A 37 30.02 25.65 3.15
N ARG A 38 30.33 26.54 4.11
CA ARG A 38 29.32 27.29 4.88
C ARG A 38 28.43 28.17 4.00
N SER A 39 29.01 28.88 3.03
CA SER A 39 28.24 29.75 2.14
C SER A 39 27.28 28.96 1.25
N LEU A 40 27.67 27.78 0.77
CA LEU A 40 26.78 26.88 0.03
C LEU A 40 25.72 26.26 0.94
N TYR A 41 26.07 25.95 2.19
CA TYR A 41 25.09 25.52 3.19
C TYR A 41 24.00 26.58 3.38
N ASP A 42 24.39 27.84 3.58
CA ASP A 42 23.46 28.95 3.79
C ASP A 42 22.58 29.18 2.56
N LEU A 43 23.17 29.14 1.35
CA LEU A 43 22.44 29.26 0.09
C LEU A 43 21.42 28.12 -0.13
N VAL A 44 21.83 26.87 0.13
CA VAL A 44 20.95 25.69 0.03
C VAL A 44 19.90 25.68 1.15
N ALA A 45 20.14 26.32 2.29
CA ALA A 45 19.18 26.38 3.39
C ALA A 45 17.96 27.26 3.10
N SER A 46 17.95 28.04 2.01
CA SER A 46 16.83 28.88 1.60
C SER A 46 15.54 28.08 1.38
N GLU A 47 14.42 28.57 1.94
CA GLU A 47 13.09 27.94 1.79
C GLU A 47 12.63 27.94 0.33
N LYS A 48 13.02 28.93 -0.48
CA LYS A 48 12.65 29.03 -1.90
C LYS A 48 13.22 27.87 -2.73
N VAL A 49 14.45 27.49 -2.41
CA VAL A 49 15.15 26.36 -3.02
C VAL A 49 14.40 25.07 -2.72
N TRP A 50 14.10 24.81 -1.45
CA TRP A 50 13.39 23.58 -1.06
C TRP A 50 11.93 23.55 -1.49
N SER A 51 11.25 24.70 -1.58
CA SER A 51 9.92 24.80 -2.18
C SER A 51 9.93 24.35 -3.64
N THR A 52 10.91 24.82 -4.42
CA THR A 52 11.12 24.38 -5.80
C THR A 52 11.44 22.88 -5.87
N GLN A 53 12.26 22.36 -4.96
CA GLN A 53 12.55 20.92 -4.90
C GLN A 53 11.30 20.09 -4.58
N CYS A 54 10.39 20.57 -3.73
CA CYS A 54 9.11 19.92 -3.46
C CYS A 54 8.25 19.79 -4.73
N ASP A 55 8.11 20.88 -5.49
CA ASP A 55 7.35 20.90 -6.74
C ASP A 55 7.92 19.86 -7.74
N MET A 56 9.24 19.79 -7.85
CA MET A 56 9.92 18.83 -8.72
C MET A 56 9.74 17.37 -8.33
N VAL A 57 9.38 17.08 -7.06
CA VAL A 57 9.07 15.68 -6.69
C VAL A 57 7.86 15.20 -7.50
N GLY A 58 6.92 16.08 -7.83
CA GLY A 58 5.83 15.81 -8.77
C GLY A 58 4.79 14.81 -8.25
N ILE A 59 4.57 14.77 -6.92
CA ILE A 59 3.55 13.92 -6.28
C ILE A 59 2.25 14.70 -6.06
N ILE A 60 2.35 15.98 -5.74
CA ILE A 60 1.24 16.88 -5.42
C ILE A 60 1.37 18.18 -6.23
N SER A 61 0.27 18.94 -6.35
CA SER A 61 0.27 20.22 -7.05
C SER A 61 1.05 21.29 -6.28
N HIS A 62 1.48 22.37 -6.96
CA HIS A 62 2.16 23.49 -6.30
C HIS A 62 1.29 24.12 -5.19
N GLN A 63 -0.01 24.24 -5.41
CA GLN A 63 -0.94 24.72 -4.39
C GLN A 63 -0.97 23.81 -3.15
N ASP A 64 -0.95 22.50 -3.35
CA ASP A 64 -0.91 21.53 -2.25
C ASP A 64 0.44 21.55 -1.52
N VAL A 65 1.55 21.84 -2.20
CA VAL A 65 2.87 22.04 -1.57
C VAL A 65 2.80 23.19 -0.55
N MET A 66 2.13 24.28 -0.89
CA MET A 66 1.92 25.42 0.02
C MET A 66 1.05 25.05 1.22
N GLU A 67 0.00 24.24 1.01
CA GLU A 67 -0.85 23.77 2.11
C GLU A 67 -0.12 22.79 3.02
N TRP A 68 0.58 21.80 2.46
CA TRP A 68 1.33 20.80 3.21
C TRP A 68 2.49 21.42 4.00
N ARG A 69 3.06 22.53 3.52
CA ARG A 69 4.09 23.30 4.23
C ARG A 69 3.63 23.73 5.63
N LYS A 70 2.34 24.02 5.83
CA LYS A 70 1.77 24.40 7.13
C LYS A 70 1.86 23.26 8.15
N GLY A 71 1.91 22.00 7.69
CA GLY A 71 2.01 20.81 8.54
C GLY A 71 3.42 20.44 9.00
N VAL A 72 4.47 21.05 8.45
CA VAL A 72 5.87 20.70 8.75
C VAL A 72 6.73 21.91 9.09
N SER A 73 7.94 21.68 9.59
CA SER A 73 8.85 22.75 10.04
C SER A 73 9.43 23.60 8.91
N SER A 74 9.66 23.02 7.73
CA SER A 74 10.36 23.65 6.60
C SER A 74 9.98 22.98 5.27
N TYR A 75 10.21 23.65 4.14
CA TYR A 75 10.11 22.97 2.84
C TYR A 75 11.15 21.85 2.71
N ARG A 76 12.30 21.96 3.40
CA ARG A 76 13.29 20.87 3.46
C ARG A 76 12.72 19.62 4.12
N ALA A 77 12.00 19.77 5.23
CA ALA A 77 11.29 18.68 5.89
C ALA A 77 10.20 18.08 4.98
N LEU A 78 9.43 18.93 4.30
CA LEU A 78 8.43 18.49 3.33
C LEU A 78 9.08 17.68 2.19
N CYS A 79 10.17 18.19 1.62
CA CYS A 79 10.89 17.53 0.54
C CYS A 79 11.44 16.17 0.98
N ARG A 80 11.98 16.08 2.20
CA ARG A 80 12.42 14.81 2.80
C ARG A 80 11.29 13.79 2.84
N PHE A 81 10.11 14.19 3.30
CA PHE A 81 8.93 13.32 3.32
C PHE A 81 8.54 12.89 1.90
N LEU A 82 8.32 13.85 0.99
CA LEU A 82 7.91 13.60 -0.39
C LEU A 82 8.87 12.66 -1.14
N VAL A 83 10.19 12.88 -1.01
CA VAL A 83 11.20 12.01 -1.63
C VAL A 83 11.14 10.59 -1.06
N SER A 84 10.86 10.43 0.23
CA SER A 84 10.77 9.12 0.88
C SER A 84 9.55 8.32 0.44
N VAL A 85 8.42 8.98 0.15
CA VAL A 85 7.17 8.32 -0.23
C VAL A 85 6.91 8.29 -1.75
N LYS A 86 7.65 9.07 -2.55
CA LYS A 86 7.54 9.07 -4.04
C LYS A 86 7.49 7.66 -4.64
N PRO A 87 8.37 6.72 -4.24
CA PRO A 87 8.38 5.40 -4.85
C PRO A 87 7.13 4.56 -4.51
N LEU A 88 6.36 4.95 -3.49
CA LEU A 88 5.15 4.26 -3.06
C LEU A 88 3.92 4.64 -3.90
N ILE A 89 3.89 5.82 -4.52
CA ILE A 89 2.74 6.28 -5.31
C ILE A 89 2.52 5.36 -6.51
N GLY A 90 1.25 5.04 -6.76
CA GLY A 90 0.80 4.24 -7.90
C GLY A 90 -0.09 3.07 -7.51
N ILE A 91 -0.30 2.17 -8.48
CA ILE A 91 -1.16 0.99 -8.30
C ILE A 91 -0.32 -0.18 -7.80
N TRP A 92 -0.84 -0.83 -6.78
CA TRP A 92 -0.33 -2.04 -6.18
C TRP A 92 -1.39 -3.13 -6.25
N VAL A 93 -0.96 -4.35 -6.48
CA VAL A 93 -1.84 -5.51 -6.53
C VAL A 93 -1.46 -6.54 -5.48
N HIS A 94 -2.45 -7.21 -4.93
CA HIS A 94 -2.26 -8.36 -4.07
C HIS A 94 -2.14 -9.66 -4.89
N GLN A 95 -1.75 -10.74 -4.21
CA GLN A 95 -1.40 -12.05 -4.73
C GLN A 95 -2.51 -12.79 -5.47
N ASN A 96 -3.77 -12.58 -5.10
CA ASN A 96 -4.84 -13.23 -5.83
C ASN A 96 -5.08 -12.47 -7.15
N PRO A 97 -5.10 -13.13 -8.31
CA PRO A 97 -5.60 -12.49 -9.51
C PRO A 97 -7.13 -12.34 -9.48
N GLU A 98 -7.91 -12.94 -8.59
CA GLU A 98 -9.37 -13.00 -8.81
C GLU A 98 -10.12 -11.73 -8.34
N LEU A 99 -10.25 -11.45 -7.04
CA LEU A 99 -11.12 -10.34 -6.56
C LEU A 99 -10.44 -9.33 -5.64
N GLY A 100 -10.72 -8.04 -5.87
CA GLY A 100 -10.50 -6.96 -4.91
C GLY A 100 -9.05 -6.71 -4.52
N ASN A 101 -8.12 -6.91 -5.46
CA ASN A 101 -6.68 -6.92 -5.20
C ASN A 101 -5.99 -5.58 -5.44
N VAL A 102 -6.71 -4.59 -5.93
CA VAL A 102 -6.13 -3.31 -6.35
C VAL A 102 -6.09 -2.36 -5.18
N VAL A 103 -4.88 -1.93 -4.82
CA VAL A 103 -4.60 -0.88 -3.85
C VAL A 103 -3.93 0.27 -4.57
N TYR A 104 -4.56 1.44 -4.57
CA TYR A 104 -3.96 2.66 -5.10
C TYR A 104 -3.38 3.48 -3.96
N VAL A 105 -2.11 3.83 -4.07
CA VAL A 105 -1.42 4.67 -3.08
C VAL A 105 -1.38 6.10 -3.61
N MET A 106 -2.03 7.00 -2.87
CA MET A 106 -2.20 8.40 -3.26
C MET A 106 -1.89 9.39 -2.13
N PRO A 107 -1.68 10.68 -2.46
CA PRO A 107 -1.43 11.72 -1.46
C PRO A 107 -2.68 12.03 -0.62
N GLY A 108 -2.49 12.21 0.69
CA GLY A 108 -3.49 12.74 1.64
C GLY A 108 -3.19 14.18 2.05
N PHE A 109 -2.85 14.39 3.32
CA PHE A 109 -2.32 15.66 3.83
C PHE A 109 -1.08 15.41 4.70
N VAL A 110 0.10 15.78 4.18
CA VAL A 110 1.40 15.38 4.76
C VAL A 110 1.42 13.87 5.05
N SER A 111 0.75 13.11 4.17
CA SER A 111 0.55 11.68 4.29
C SER A 111 0.39 11.04 2.91
N VAL A 112 0.63 9.73 2.82
CA VAL A 112 0.21 8.90 1.69
C VAL A 112 -0.66 7.76 2.20
N VAL A 113 -1.74 7.48 1.47
CA VAL A 113 -2.79 6.54 1.88
C VAL A 113 -2.90 5.45 0.83
N GLY A 114 -2.88 4.19 1.26
CA GLY A 114 -3.21 3.04 0.43
C GLY A 114 -4.71 2.75 0.49
N CYS A 115 -5.40 2.94 -0.63
CA CYS A 115 -6.84 2.73 -0.78
C CYS A 115 -7.11 1.48 -1.62
N ARG A 116 -7.77 0.49 -1.03
CA ARG A 116 -8.24 -0.70 -1.74
C ARG A 116 -9.51 -0.36 -2.50
N ILE A 117 -9.51 -0.57 -3.81
CA ILE A 117 -10.67 -0.33 -4.65
C ILE A 117 -11.49 -1.62 -4.69
N LEU A 118 -12.80 -1.50 -4.42
CA LEU A 118 -13.66 -2.67 -4.31
C LEU A 118 -14.25 -3.09 -5.65
N PRO A 119 -14.35 -4.40 -5.91
CA PRO A 119 -15.21 -4.95 -6.96
C PRO A 119 -16.65 -4.51 -6.71
N GLN A 120 -17.25 -3.83 -7.67
CA GLN A 120 -18.60 -3.29 -7.57
C GLN A 120 -19.25 -3.15 -8.94
N GLU A 121 -20.58 -3.17 -8.94
CA GLU A 121 -21.37 -2.69 -10.07
C GLU A 121 -21.54 -1.17 -9.94
N LEU A 122 -21.49 -0.49 -11.07
CA LEU A 122 -21.73 0.95 -11.12
C LEU A 122 -23.22 1.22 -11.00
N GLY A 123 -23.54 2.21 -10.15
CA GLY A 123 -24.90 2.75 -10.04
C GLY A 123 -25.29 3.62 -11.25
N PRO A 124 -26.47 4.25 -11.20
CA PRO A 124 -27.02 5.01 -12.31
C PRO A 124 -26.19 6.22 -12.71
N LEU A 125 -25.27 6.70 -11.87
CA LEU A 125 -24.38 7.81 -12.22
C LEU A 125 -23.16 7.38 -13.06
N GLY A 126 -22.95 6.08 -13.27
CA GLY A 126 -21.81 5.56 -14.05
C GLY A 126 -20.47 5.82 -13.36
N ILE A 127 -19.38 5.77 -14.14
CA ILE A 127 -18.01 5.83 -13.62
C ILE A 127 -17.51 7.26 -13.34
N GLU A 128 -18.02 8.27 -14.05
CA GLU A 128 -17.52 9.65 -13.94
C GLU A 128 -18.11 10.44 -12.77
N GLU A 129 -19.40 10.26 -12.56
CA GLU A 129 -20.19 10.96 -11.55
C GLU A 129 -20.50 10.07 -10.34
N GLY A 130 -20.51 8.74 -10.52
CA GLY A 130 -20.84 7.81 -9.45
C GLY A 130 -19.69 7.65 -8.44
N PRO A 131 -20.01 7.54 -7.14
CA PRO A 131 -19.01 7.21 -6.13
C PRO A 131 -18.55 5.76 -6.31
N ILE A 132 -17.24 5.53 -6.25
CA ILE A 132 -16.68 4.18 -6.14
C ILE A 132 -16.45 3.81 -4.68
N LEU A 133 -16.75 2.56 -4.33
CA LEU A 133 -16.46 1.99 -3.03
C LEU A 133 -14.96 1.69 -2.86
N TRP A 134 -14.40 2.09 -1.73
CA TRP A 134 -13.01 1.81 -1.37
C TRP A 134 -12.82 1.61 0.14
N ALA A 135 -11.79 0.87 0.52
CA ALA A 135 -11.43 0.61 1.93
C ALA A 135 -9.97 1.03 2.22
N PRO A 136 -9.65 1.59 3.40
CA PRO A 136 -8.28 1.95 3.73
C PRO A 136 -7.43 0.72 4.10
N VAL A 137 -6.19 0.71 3.63
CA VAL A 137 -5.22 -0.37 3.87
C VAL A 137 -4.14 0.08 4.84
N PHE A 138 -3.47 1.19 4.52
CA PHE A 138 -2.43 1.77 5.36
C PHE A 138 -2.32 3.28 5.13
N GLU A 139 -1.69 3.98 6.06
CA GLU A 139 -1.37 5.39 5.98
C GLU A 139 0.09 5.60 6.45
N ILE A 140 0.86 6.40 5.70
CA ILE A 140 2.21 6.85 6.11
C ILE A 140 2.16 8.36 6.28
N ILE A 141 2.47 8.83 7.48
CA ILE A 141 2.37 10.24 7.86
C ILE A 141 3.77 10.83 8.06
N GLY A 142 3.97 12.06 7.60
CA GLY A 142 5.18 12.81 7.88
C GLY A 142 5.11 13.55 9.22
N ASP A 143 6.12 13.47 10.07
CA ASP A 143 6.27 14.31 11.27
C ASP A 143 6.80 15.72 10.88
N LEU A 144 6.95 16.61 11.85
CA LEU A 144 7.40 17.99 11.66
C LEU A 144 8.78 18.10 10.98
N ASP A 145 9.65 17.10 11.15
CA ASP A 145 11.00 17.02 10.56
C ASP A 145 11.03 16.28 9.21
N GLY A 146 9.88 15.81 8.73
CA GLY A 146 9.75 15.01 7.52
C GLY A 146 10.09 13.53 7.69
N SER A 147 10.30 13.05 8.92
CA SER A 147 10.38 11.61 9.20
C SER A 147 9.02 10.94 9.02
N THR A 148 9.02 9.62 8.78
CA THR A 148 7.81 8.86 8.45
C THR A 148 7.34 7.98 9.60
N SER A 149 6.03 7.97 9.82
CA SER A 149 5.33 7.06 10.73
C SER A 149 4.35 6.20 9.94
N PHE A 150 4.22 4.92 10.29
CA PHE A 150 3.35 3.98 9.60
C PHE A 150 2.13 3.62 10.45
N PHE A 151 0.97 3.57 9.81
CA PHE A 151 -0.26 3.05 10.39
C PHE A 151 -0.87 2.04 9.43
N LEU A 152 -1.01 0.80 9.88
CA LEU A 152 -1.87 -0.16 9.22
C LEU A 152 -3.32 0.15 9.62
N HIS A 153 -4.25 0.18 8.68
CA HIS A 153 -5.67 0.26 9.00
C HIS A 153 -6.23 -1.15 9.17
N GLY A 154 -7.23 -1.33 10.02
CA GLY A 154 -7.98 -2.58 10.05
C GLY A 154 -9.25 -2.51 10.85
N GLY A 155 -10.23 -3.34 10.47
CA GLY A 155 -11.51 -3.47 11.14
C GLY A 155 -11.50 -4.58 12.19
N GLU A 156 -12.03 -4.29 13.38
CA GLU A 156 -12.29 -5.30 14.41
C GLU A 156 -13.67 -5.03 15.06
N LYS A 157 -14.55 -6.04 15.07
CA LYS A 157 -15.90 -5.98 15.68
C LYS A 157 -16.71 -4.76 15.20
N GLY A 158 -16.68 -4.49 13.90
CA GLY A 158 -17.40 -3.37 13.29
C GLY A 158 -16.85 -1.97 13.59
N ASN A 159 -15.67 -1.87 14.22
CA ASN A 159 -14.99 -0.60 14.47
C ASN A 159 -13.65 -0.56 13.71
N ASP A 160 -13.33 0.60 13.14
CA ASP A 160 -12.04 0.84 12.51
C ASP A 160 -10.96 1.14 13.56
N HIS A 161 -9.82 0.51 13.41
CA HIS A 161 -8.64 0.66 14.24
C HIS A 161 -7.44 1.04 13.38
N VAL A 162 -6.46 1.68 14.02
CA VAL A 162 -5.13 1.91 13.45
C VAL A 162 -4.08 1.18 14.28
N TYR A 163 -3.10 0.61 13.59
CA TYR A 163 -2.05 -0.19 14.19
C TYR A 163 -0.71 0.49 13.89
N PRO A 164 -0.11 1.21 14.85
CA PRO A 164 1.12 1.95 14.63
C PRO A 164 2.31 1.00 14.39
N GLY A 165 3.20 1.41 13.50
CA GLY A 165 4.44 0.70 13.18
C GLY A 165 5.50 1.64 12.61
N SER A 166 6.52 1.08 11.97
CA SER A 166 7.59 1.85 11.31
C SER A 166 7.68 1.58 9.81
N VAL A 167 8.23 2.52 9.06
CA VAL A 167 8.60 2.32 7.65
C VAL A 167 10.12 2.10 7.58
N LYS A 168 10.58 1.06 6.89
CA LYS A 168 12.00 0.94 6.52
C LYS A 168 12.36 1.96 5.43
N SER A 169 13.66 2.19 5.20
CA SER A 169 14.10 3.04 4.09
C SER A 169 13.49 2.56 2.76
N VAL A 170 12.75 3.44 2.08
CA VAL A 170 12.08 3.12 0.82
C VAL A 170 13.06 3.27 -0.34
N GLY A 171 13.32 2.17 -1.06
CA GLY A 171 14.17 2.20 -2.25
C GLY A 171 13.46 2.86 -3.45
N ARG A 172 14.20 3.67 -4.24
CA ARG A 172 13.66 4.38 -5.43
C ARG A 172 13.00 3.47 -6.48
N LYS A 173 13.39 2.19 -6.52
CA LYS A 173 12.91 1.19 -7.49
C LYS A 173 12.15 0.06 -6.78
N CYS A 174 11.51 0.32 -5.63
CA CYS A 174 10.72 -0.69 -4.95
C CYS A 174 9.55 -1.14 -5.82
N ASN A 175 9.30 -2.45 -5.82
CA ASN A 175 8.20 -3.08 -6.54
C ASN A 175 7.43 -4.09 -5.67
N VAL A 176 7.82 -4.25 -4.40
CA VAL A 176 7.09 -5.07 -3.42
C VAL A 176 7.00 -4.31 -2.09
N LEU A 177 5.81 -4.24 -1.50
CA LEU A 177 5.57 -3.75 -0.13
C LEU A 177 5.26 -4.94 0.75
N LEU A 178 6.11 -5.19 1.74
CA LEU A 178 5.98 -6.28 2.70
C LEU A 178 5.48 -5.74 4.03
N LEU A 179 4.46 -6.37 4.60
CA LEU A 179 4.08 -6.20 6.00
C LEU A 179 4.82 -7.24 6.83
N GLU A 180 5.73 -6.78 7.69
CA GLU A 180 6.60 -7.63 8.51
C GLU A 180 6.45 -7.29 9.99
N VAL A 181 6.80 -8.26 10.85
CA VAL A 181 7.07 -8.00 12.26
C VAL A 181 8.58 -7.96 12.43
N GLU A 182 9.09 -6.95 13.14
CA GLU A 182 10.51 -6.84 13.46
C GLU A 182 10.78 -6.82 14.96
N PRO A 183 11.80 -7.57 15.42
CA PRO A 183 12.30 -7.48 16.77
C PRO A 183 13.12 -6.20 16.95
N ARG A 184 12.84 -5.48 18.04
CA ARG A 184 13.49 -4.21 18.39
C ARG A 184 14.07 -4.32 19.79
N GLN A 185 15.29 -3.81 19.95
CA GLN A 185 15.86 -3.58 21.27
C GLN A 185 15.24 -2.30 21.83
N GLN A 186 14.85 -2.28 23.10
CA GLN A 186 14.50 -1.03 23.74
C GLN A 186 15.75 -0.14 23.72
N LYS A 187 15.72 0.93 22.93
CA LYS A 187 16.65 2.02 23.16
C LYS A 187 16.20 2.65 24.47
N GLY A 188 16.96 2.42 25.55
CA GLY A 188 16.79 3.22 26.77
C GLY A 188 16.70 4.69 26.38
N GLN A 189 15.83 5.45 27.06
CA GLN A 189 15.56 6.87 26.81
C GLN A 189 16.86 7.69 26.75
N LEU A 190 17.49 7.74 25.58
CA LEU A 190 18.39 8.82 25.21
C LEU A 190 17.54 9.75 24.38
N PHE A 191 16.98 10.73 25.07
CA PHE A 191 16.40 11.93 24.48
C PHE A 191 17.27 12.38 23.29
N PRO A 192 16.73 12.54 22.08
CA PRO A 192 17.42 13.30 21.06
C PRO A 192 17.33 14.76 21.50
N ASN A 193 18.29 15.20 22.30
CA ASN A 193 18.32 16.57 22.77
C ASN A 193 18.54 17.47 21.54
N LYS A 194 17.53 18.28 21.22
CA LYS A 194 17.66 19.40 20.29
C LYS A 194 18.55 20.44 20.96
N SER A 195 19.73 20.68 20.41
CA SER A 195 20.33 22.03 20.30
C SER A 195 21.73 21.91 19.68
N PHE A 196 21.82 22.04 18.35
CA PHE A 196 23.01 22.65 17.76
C PHE A 196 22.75 24.16 17.69
N ALA A 197 22.73 24.79 18.87
CA ALA A 197 23.01 26.21 18.98
C ALA A 197 24.52 26.34 19.15
N TYR A 198 25.13 27.09 18.23
CA TYR A 198 26.51 27.54 18.34
C TYR A 198 26.75 28.17 19.71
N ASN A 199 27.81 27.75 20.40
CA ASN A 199 28.65 28.65 21.17
C ASN A 199 30.03 28.02 21.44
N SER A 200 31.04 28.67 20.84
CA SER A 200 32.38 28.91 21.38
C SER A 200 33.21 27.74 21.94
N ASP A 201 34.02 27.18 21.06
CA ASP A 201 35.48 27.06 21.13
C ASP A 201 36.24 27.01 22.48
N LYS A 202 37.29 26.18 22.46
CA LYS A 202 38.44 26.03 23.39
C LYS A 202 38.21 25.21 24.67
N GLU A 203 38.29 23.88 24.55
CA GLU A 203 39.12 23.07 25.50
C GLU A 203 39.29 21.58 25.19
N LEU A 204 38.88 21.05 24.04
CA LEU A 204 39.07 19.61 23.73
C LEU A 204 40.20 19.31 22.73
N ALA A 205 41.19 20.19 22.61
CA ALA A 205 42.25 20.10 21.60
C ALA A 205 43.64 19.77 22.15
N ARG A 206 43.77 19.07 23.30
CA ARG A 206 45.10 18.82 23.91
C ARG A 206 45.50 17.42 24.35
N LYS A 207 44.71 16.36 24.13
CA LYS A 207 45.21 15.01 24.46
C LYS A 207 44.74 13.92 23.50
N LEU A 208 45.30 13.87 22.29
CA LEU A 208 45.43 12.64 21.52
C LEU A 208 46.72 12.68 20.70
N SER A 209 47.84 12.39 21.37
CA SER A 209 49.11 12.06 20.71
C SER A 209 49.15 10.57 20.39
N ARG A 210 49.24 10.29 19.08
CA ARG A 210 50.00 9.21 18.42
C ARG A 210 49.79 7.77 18.91
N SER A 211 48.96 7.04 18.18
CA SER A 211 49.35 5.71 17.68
C SER A 211 48.61 5.40 16.37
N HIS A 212 49.37 5.22 15.30
CA HIS A 212 48.89 4.76 14.00
C HIS A 212 48.33 3.33 14.14
N ASN A 213 47.06 3.16 13.79
CA ASN A 213 46.57 2.00 13.06
C ASN A 213 45.27 2.42 12.35
N GLY A 214 45.34 2.50 11.02
CA GLY A 214 44.25 2.95 10.17
C GLY A 214 43.18 1.88 10.03
N LEU A 215 42.06 2.03 10.74
CA LEU A 215 40.80 1.37 10.44
C LEU A 215 39.62 2.32 10.74
N SER A 216 38.78 2.49 9.73
CA SER A 216 37.60 3.38 9.72
C SER A 216 36.58 2.95 10.79
N TRP A 217 35.95 3.94 11.44
CA TRP A 217 34.84 3.75 12.40
C TRP A 217 33.69 2.91 11.81
N SER A 218 33.49 2.94 10.49
CA SER A 218 32.49 2.12 9.80
C SER A 218 32.80 0.62 9.80
N GLN A 219 34.07 0.21 9.92
CA GLN A 219 34.46 -1.21 9.95
C GLN A 219 34.33 -1.82 11.36
N ARG A 220 34.41 -1.02 12.42
CA ARG A 220 34.19 -1.50 13.80
C ARG A 220 32.73 -1.87 14.09
N LEU A 221 31.77 -1.24 13.41
CA LEU A 221 30.34 -1.56 13.54
C LEU A 221 29.91 -2.84 12.79
N ILE A 222 30.77 -3.40 11.93
CA ILE A 222 30.45 -4.61 11.15
C ILE A 222 30.77 -5.89 11.93
N ILE A 223 31.56 -5.83 13.01
CA ILE A 223 32.08 -7.02 13.72
C ILE A 223 31.18 -7.47 14.90
N GLN A 224 30.04 -6.81 15.16
CA GLN A 224 29.08 -7.24 16.19
C GLN A 224 27.61 -7.19 15.72
N CYS A 225 27.31 -7.69 14.53
CA CYS A 225 25.94 -8.09 14.19
C CYS A 225 25.83 -9.60 14.26
N GLU A 226 25.33 -10.14 15.38
CA GLU A 226 24.72 -11.47 15.37
C GLU A 226 23.75 -11.54 14.19
N ALA A 227 23.84 -12.61 13.40
CA ALA A 227 23.03 -12.79 12.21
C ALA A 227 21.54 -12.88 12.61
N LYS A 228 20.83 -11.75 12.58
CA LYS A 228 19.41 -11.69 12.92
C LYS A 228 18.61 -12.52 11.92
N VAL A 229 17.78 -13.43 12.42
CA VAL A 229 16.84 -14.18 11.59
C VAL A 229 15.82 -13.21 11.00
N PRO A 230 15.68 -13.11 9.66
CA PRO A 230 14.67 -12.25 9.05
C PRO A 230 13.27 -12.88 9.15
N PHE A 231 12.24 -12.03 9.21
CA PHE A 231 10.83 -12.44 9.27
C PHE A 231 10.46 -13.40 8.13
N SER A 232 10.98 -13.18 6.92
CA SER A 232 10.73 -14.02 5.74
C SER A 232 11.21 -15.47 5.86
N ARG A 233 12.11 -15.79 6.80
CA ARG A 233 12.58 -17.17 7.06
C ARG A 233 11.67 -17.96 8.01
N LEU A 234 10.69 -17.32 8.63
CA LEU A 234 9.70 -17.98 9.46
C LEU A 234 8.65 -18.70 8.61
N SER A 235 8.05 -19.76 9.16
CA SER A 235 6.92 -20.42 8.52
C SER A 235 5.77 -19.43 8.29
N PHE A 236 4.94 -19.65 7.26
CA PHE A 236 3.79 -18.78 7.01
C PHE A 236 2.83 -18.70 8.21
N SER A 237 2.62 -19.83 8.89
CA SER A 237 1.81 -19.91 10.11
C SER A 237 2.38 -19.06 11.24
N ASP A 238 3.70 -19.07 11.45
CA ASP A 238 4.34 -18.24 12.49
C ASP A 238 4.27 -16.75 12.15
N ARG A 239 4.49 -16.40 10.86
CA ARG A 239 4.36 -15.02 10.37
C ARG A 239 2.96 -14.46 10.59
N ARG A 240 1.93 -15.23 10.22
CA ARG A 240 0.53 -14.85 10.45
C ARG A 240 0.25 -14.61 11.93
N LYS A 241 0.60 -15.58 12.78
CA LYS A 241 0.39 -15.49 14.23
C LYS A 241 1.10 -14.27 14.83
N LEU A 242 2.32 -13.97 14.40
CA LEU A 242 3.05 -12.79 14.87
C LEU A 242 2.35 -11.49 14.49
N ILE A 243 1.84 -11.36 13.25
CA ILE A 243 1.09 -10.18 12.83
C ILE A 243 -0.17 -10.02 13.70
N GLU A 244 -0.97 -11.08 13.83
CA GLU A 244 -2.19 -11.09 14.66
C GLU A 244 -1.91 -10.70 16.12
N VAL A 245 -0.85 -11.26 16.71
CA VAL A 245 -0.43 -10.94 18.08
C VAL A 245 -0.07 -9.48 18.20
N VAL A 246 0.79 -8.95 17.32
CA VAL A 246 1.20 -7.54 17.41
C VAL A 246 -0.01 -6.64 17.22
N THR A 247 -0.86 -6.90 16.22
CA THR A 247 -2.06 -6.07 15.97
C THR A 247 -3.02 -6.10 17.15
N SER A 248 -3.20 -7.24 17.83
CA SER A 248 -4.05 -7.33 19.01
C SER A 248 -3.59 -6.48 20.21
N GLN A 249 -2.29 -6.15 20.26
CA GLN A 249 -1.70 -5.41 21.38
C GLN A 249 -1.55 -3.91 21.07
N VAL A 250 -1.25 -3.55 19.82
CA VAL A 250 -0.98 -2.16 19.43
C VAL A 250 -2.19 -1.46 18.83
N GLY A 251 -3.28 -2.18 18.56
CA GLY A 251 -4.48 -1.64 17.95
C GLY A 251 -5.09 -0.51 18.79
N GLN A 252 -5.26 0.65 18.16
CA GLN A 252 -5.91 1.80 18.77
C GLN A 252 -7.21 2.08 18.03
N LYS A 253 -8.30 2.20 18.79
CA LYS A 253 -9.58 2.64 18.23
C LYS A 253 -9.46 4.11 17.85
N VAL A 254 -9.79 4.45 16.61
CA VAL A 254 -9.83 5.85 16.17
C VAL A 254 -11.25 6.38 16.38
N PRO A 255 -11.42 7.55 17.03
CA PRO A 255 -12.73 8.22 17.10
C PRO A 255 -13.34 8.41 15.70
N ASP A 256 -14.65 8.21 15.58
CA ASP A 256 -15.35 8.22 14.28
C ASP A 256 -15.15 9.55 13.52
N PHE A 257 -15.07 10.68 14.23
CA PHE A 257 -14.83 11.99 13.64
C PHE A 257 -13.46 12.08 12.94
N GLU A 258 -12.40 11.63 13.63
CA GLU A 258 -11.04 11.62 13.10
C GLU A 258 -10.85 10.54 12.04
N ASN A 259 -11.68 9.49 12.06
CA ASN A 259 -11.60 8.40 11.12
C ASN A 259 -12.30 8.71 9.78
N ARG A 260 -13.16 9.72 9.67
CA ARG A 260 -13.96 9.94 8.45
C ARG A 260 -13.15 10.36 7.21
N LEU A 261 -12.09 11.14 7.38
CA LEU A 261 -11.38 11.77 6.26
C LEU A 261 -9.89 11.38 6.24
N LEU A 262 -9.42 10.81 5.14
CA LEU A 262 -8.00 10.43 4.93
C LEU A 262 -7.29 11.33 3.91
N PHE A 263 -8.05 12.04 3.09
CA PHE A 263 -7.57 12.98 2.08
C PHE A 263 -8.66 14.02 1.82
N PRO A 264 -8.31 15.24 1.41
CA PRO A 264 -9.31 16.29 1.20
C PRO A 264 -10.17 15.99 -0.02
N ARG A 265 -11.43 16.43 0.00
CA ARG A 265 -12.32 16.38 -1.17
C ARG A 265 -11.79 17.25 -2.31
N LEU A 266 -12.45 17.17 -3.47
CA LEU A 266 -12.10 18.00 -4.62
C LEU A 266 -12.23 19.49 -4.28
N ARG A 267 -11.31 20.31 -4.79
CA ARG A 267 -11.24 21.76 -4.57
C ARG A 267 -12.31 22.54 -5.36
N ASN A 268 -13.48 21.94 -5.59
CA ASN A 268 -14.59 22.59 -6.29
C ASN A 268 -15.25 23.66 -5.41
N ASP A 269 -15.12 23.50 -4.08
CA ASP A 269 -15.61 24.41 -3.05
C ASP A 269 -14.46 24.68 -2.07
N GLU A 270 -13.92 25.89 -2.12
CA GLU A 270 -12.76 26.29 -1.32
C GLU A 270 -13.08 26.28 0.18
N GLU A 271 -14.31 26.61 0.58
CA GLU A 271 -14.68 26.62 2.01
C GLU A 271 -14.69 25.19 2.57
N ASN A 272 -15.30 24.26 1.83
CA ASN A 272 -15.31 22.84 2.20
C ASN A 272 -13.90 22.24 2.16
N PHE A 273 -13.07 22.63 1.19
CA PHE A 273 -11.68 22.19 1.12
C PHE A 273 -10.86 22.66 2.34
N GLN A 274 -10.99 23.92 2.75
CA GLN A 274 -10.26 24.44 3.92
C GLN A 274 -10.73 23.77 5.22
N LYS A 275 -12.02 23.47 5.36
CA LYS A 275 -12.54 22.67 6.48
C LYS A 275 -11.92 21.27 6.50
N ASP A 276 -11.85 20.61 5.36
CA ASP A 276 -11.24 19.29 5.21
C ASP A 276 -9.75 19.31 5.61
N ILE A 277 -8.99 20.33 5.20
CA ILE A 277 -7.58 20.49 5.56
C ILE A 277 -7.41 20.67 7.08
N ALA A 278 -8.26 21.47 7.72
CA ALA A 278 -8.22 21.65 9.18
C ALA A 278 -8.45 20.32 9.92
N LEU A 279 -9.44 19.53 9.49
CA LEU A 279 -9.72 18.20 10.05
C LEU A 279 -8.55 17.23 9.88
N LEU A 280 -7.91 17.23 8.70
CA LEU A 280 -6.75 16.38 8.43
C LEU A 280 -5.54 16.80 9.27
N PHE A 281 -5.38 18.09 9.55
CA PHE A 281 -4.34 18.60 10.43
C PHE A 281 -4.52 18.13 11.87
N GLU A 282 -5.75 18.19 12.39
CA GLU A 282 -6.11 17.69 13.73
C GLU A 282 -5.89 16.17 13.82
N ARG A 283 -6.43 15.41 12.86
CA ARG A 283 -6.23 13.95 12.77
C ARG A 283 -4.75 13.59 12.76
N ARG A 284 -3.95 14.26 11.94
CA ARG A 284 -2.50 14.02 11.89
C ARG A 284 -1.84 14.26 13.24
N SER A 285 -2.21 15.35 13.92
CA SER A 285 -1.68 15.67 15.25
C SER A 285 -2.04 14.62 16.29
N PHE A 286 -3.25 14.06 16.22
CA PHE A 286 -3.69 12.94 17.06
C PHE A 286 -2.87 11.67 16.79
N LEU A 287 -2.73 11.27 15.52
CA LEU A 287 -1.97 10.07 15.15
C LEU A 287 -0.49 10.15 15.53
N LEU A 288 0.13 11.32 15.38
CA LEU A 288 1.51 11.54 15.82
C LEU A 288 1.66 11.45 17.35
N LYS A 289 0.63 11.81 18.14
CA LYS A 289 0.63 11.58 19.60
C LYS A 289 0.61 10.08 19.90
N ILE A 290 -0.23 9.29 19.21
CA ILE A 290 -0.29 7.83 19.36
C ILE A 290 1.10 7.21 19.12
N CYS A 291 1.81 7.61 18.06
CA CYS A 291 3.17 7.12 17.79
C CYS A 291 4.19 7.44 18.89
N LYS A 292 4.05 8.59 19.56
CA LYS A 292 4.94 9.00 20.65
C LYS A 292 4.65 8.26 21.96
N LEU A 293 3.40 7.84 22.17
CA LEU A 293 2.94 7.11 23.36
C LEU A 293 3.17 5.58 23.26
N GLY A 294 3.17 5.00 22.06
CA GLY A 294 3.29 3.54 21.86
C GLY A 294 4.55 3.11 21.12
N GLN A 295 5.59 2.70 21.86
CA GLN A 295 6.76 2.02 21.28
C GLN A 295 6.73 0.52 21.59
N GLY A 296 6.09 -0.25 20.70
CA GLY A 296 6.24 -1.70 20.63
C GLY A 296 5.62 -2.48 21.80
N PHE A 297 5.42 -3.77 21.58
CA PHE A 297 4.98 -4.69 22.62
C PHE A 297 6.21 -5.27 23.32
N ASN A 298 6.40 -4.98 24.62
CA ASN A 298 7.41 -5.63 25.45
C ASN A 298 6.90 -7.02 25.86
N TRP A 299 7.47 -8.05 25.26
CA TRP A 299 7.10 -9.43 25.59
C TRP A 299 7.84 -9.95 26.84
N LYS A 300 8.82 -9.20 27.37
CA LYS A 300 9.62 -9.53 28.56
C LYS A 300 9.07 -8.94 29.88
N GLU A 301 8.42 -7.78 29.87
CA GLU A 301 7.79 -7.18 31.06
C GLU A 301 6.26 -7.27 30.97
N ALA A 302 5.68 -8.31 31.57
CA ALA A 302 4.28 -8.29 31.98
C ALA A 302 4.23 -7.88 33.46
N PRO A 303 3.21 -7.13 33.93
CA PRO A 303 3.10 -6.82 35.35
C PRO A 303 3.03 -8.10 36.17
N GLU A 304 3.97 -8.24 37.10
CA GLU A 304 3.83 -9.12 38.26
C GLU A 304 2.61 -8.63 39.05
N VAL A 305 1.48 -9.31 38.91
CA VAL A 305 0.41 -9.17 39.89
C VAL A 305 0.82 -10.00 41.11
N PRO A 306 0.73 -9.48 42.35
CA PRO A 306 1.13 -10.19 43.55
C PRO A 306 0.23 -11.41 43.79
N SER A 307 0.83 -12.42 44.40
CA SER A 307 0.29 -13.76 44.63
C SER A 307 -0.77 -13.86 45.77
N ASN A 308 -1.86 -14.59 45.46
CA ASN A 308 -2.71 -15.48 46.30
C ASN A 308 -3.61 -14.87 47.41
N PRO A 309 -4.69 -15.55 47.89
CA PRO A 309 -5.02 -17.00 47.93
C PRO A 309 -6.42 -17.37 47.32
N THR A 310 -6.82 -18.58 46.96
CA THR A 310 -6.92 -19.85 47.71
C THR A 310 -7.16 -21.01 46.72
N GLN A 311 -6.69 -22.19 47.08
CA GLN A 311 -6.59 -23.44 46.31
C GLN A 311 -7.86 -23.88 45.55
N LEU A 312 -7.68 -24.34 44.31
CA LEU A 312 -8.23 -25.61 43.80
C LEU A 312 -7.29 -26.16 42.72
N GLN A 313 -6.92 -27.42 42.91
CA GLN A 313 -5.73 -28.07 42.35
C GLN A 313 -5.89 -28.55 40.90
N TRP A 314 -4.75 -28.54 40.22
CA TRP A 314 -4.42 -29.01 38.86
C TRP A 314 -4.76 -30.48 38.52
N SER A 315 -5.44 -31.21 39.39
CA SER A 315 -5.75 -32.65 39.24
C SER A 315 -7.08 -32.93 38.53
N GLU A 316 -8.02 -31.98 38.48
CA GLU A 316 -9.30 -32.16 37.76
C GLU A 316 -9.19 -31.89 36.26
N ILE A 317 -8.36 -30.92 35.85
CA ILE A 317 -8.17 -30.56 34.43
C ILE A 317 -7.46 -31.68 33.66
N ARG A 318 -6.65 -32.50 34.34
CA ARG A 318 -5.98 -33.63 33.70
C ARG A 318 -6.93 -34.80 33.39
N LYS A 319 -8.08 -34.90 34.08
CA LYS A 319 -9.08 -35.97 33.85
C LYS A 319 -10.05 -35.66 32.70
N SER A 320 -10.24 -34.40 32.29
CA SER A 320 -11.16 -34.08 31.19
C SER A 320 -10.53 -34.18 29.80
N LEU A 321 -9.20 -34.24 29.69
CA LEU A 321 -8.51 -34.20 28.41
C LEU A 321 -8.21 -35.58 27.80
N ASP A 322 -8.30 -36.66 28.58
CA ASP A 322 -8.06 -38.03 28.11
C ASP A 322 -9.30 -38.74 27.54
N ARG A 323 -10.43 -38.03 27.34
CA ARG A 323 -11.71 -38.65 26.88
C ARG A 323 -12.34 -38.08 25.61
N SER A 324 -11.65 -37.31 24.77
CA SER A 324 -12.24 -36.88 23.49
C SER A 324 -11.36 -37.22 22.29
N GLY A 325 -11.48 -38.48 21.88
CA GLY A 325 -11.11 -38.94 20.55
C GLY A 325 -12.14 -39.96 20.09
N ALA A 326 -13.19 -39.51 19.40
CA ALA A 326 -13.93 -40.25 18.35
C ALA A 326 -15.29 -39.60 18.01
N SER A 327 -15.56 -39.59 16.69
CA SER A 327 -16.86 -39.71 16.01
C SER A 327 -17.74 -38.46 15.76
N LEU A 328 -18.61 -38.66 14.76
CA LEU A 328 -19.23 -37.77 13.77
C LEU A 328 -20.69 -37.38 14.12
N ASN A 329 -21.20 -36.39 13.35
CA ASN A 329 -22.60 -36.10 12.94
C ASN A 329 -23.40 -34.97 13.63
N GLU A 330 -23.92 -34.11 12.74
CA GLU A 330 -25.19 -33.35 12.63
C GLU A 330 -25.85 -32.56 13.77
N ASP A 331 -26.36 -31.40 13.31
CA ASP A 331 -27.55 -30.61 13.66
C ASP A 331 -27.67 -29.74 14.93
N ASP A 332 -27.73 -28.45 14.62
CA ASP A 332 -28.80 -27.46 14.89
C ASP A 332 -29.00 -26.77 16.25
N ASN A 333 -29.14 -25.45 16.10
CA ASN A 333 -29.83 -24.44 16.91
C ASN A 333 -29.33 -23.92 18.30
N GLN A 334 -29.38 -22.59 18.34
CA GLN A 334 -29.67 -21.68 19.46
C GLN A 334 -28.59 -21.21 20.46
N MET A 335 -28.38 -19.90 20.36
CA MET A 335 -28.44 -18.88 21.42
C MET A 335 -27.24 -18.68 22.37
N GLN A 336 -26.59 -17.53 22.14
CA GLN A 336 -26.02 -16.58 23.10
C GLN A 336 -25.53 -17.11 24.46
N SER A 337 -24.23 -16.96 24.71
CA SER A 337 -23.78 -16.47 26.00
C SER A 337 -22.44 -15.73 25.92
N ASN A 338 -22.43 -14.57 26.57
CA ASN A 338 -21.31 -13.70 26.82
C ASN A 338 -20.12 -14.46 27.42
N THR A 339 -18.99 -14.51 26.73
CA THR A 339 -17.69 -14.71 27.39
C THR A 339 -16.62 -13.88 26.70
N LYS A 340 -16.10 -12.87 27.40
CA LYS A 340 -14.80 -12.24 27.13
C LYS A 340 -13.75 -13.35 27.20
N LYS A 341 -13.39 -13.96 26.07
CA LYS A 341 -12.39 -15.04 26.03
C LYS A 341 -10.99 -14.45 26.12
N THR A 342 -10.37 -14.70 27.26
CA THR A 342 -8.97 -14.46 27.64
C THR A 342 -8.00 -15.29 26.78
N LEU A 343 -7.82 -14.87 25.52
CA LEU A 343 -6.87 -15.50 24.59
C LEU A 343 -5.39 -15.37 25.04
N GLY A 344 -5.10 -14.41 25.92
CA GLY A 344 -3.75 -14.16 26.46
C GLY A 344 -3.19 -15.30 27.32
N GLY A 345 -4.05 -16.12 27.94
CA GLY A 345 -3.63 -17.27 28.76
C GLY A 345 -3.07 -18.43 27.94
N TYR A 346 -3.75 -18.77 26.84
CA TYR A 346 -3.32 -19.82 25.90
C TYR A 346 -2.00 -19.47 25.20
N LEU A 347 -1.84 -18.20 24.83
CA LEU A 347 -0.64 -17.68 24.17
C LEU A 347 0.60 -17.75 25.08
N ARG A 348 0.42 -17.43 26.36
CA ARG A 348 1.49 -17.45 27.37
C ARG A 348 1.91 -18.88 27.73
N ALA A 349 1.02 -19.86 27.63
CA ALA A 349 1.36 -21.27 27.82
C ALA A 349 2.18 -21.81 26.62
N TYR A 350 1.81 -21.42 25.40
CA TYR A 350 2.51 -21.85 24.17
C TYR A 350 3.94 -21.29 24.07
N ILE A 351 4.13 -19.98 24.32
CA ILE A 351 5.47 -19.35 24.29
C ILE A 351 6.37 -19.91 25.41
N ARG A 352 5.83 -20.14 26.62
CA ARG A 352 6.59 -20.76 27.71
C ARG A 352 6.95 -22.23 27.44
N HIS A 353 6.08 -23.00 26.80
CA HIS A 353 6.34 -24.39 26.43
C HIS A 353 7.45 -24.52 25.36
N ILE A 354 7.64 -23.51 24.50
CA ILE A 354 8.73 -23.47 23.50
C ILE A 354 10.05 -23.00 24.12
N LEU A 355 10.03 -22.05 25.06
CA LEU A 355 11.25 -21.60 25.75
C LEU A 355 11.80 -22.62 26.78
N GLY A 356 10.95 -23.51 27.31
CA GLY A 356 11.30 -24.43 28.41
C GLY A 356 11.99 -25.74 28.02
N LYS A 357 12.29 -25.99 26.73
CA LYS A 357 12.96 -27.23 26.31
C LYS A 357 14.39 -26.96 25.82
N SER A 358 15.35 -27.04 26.75
CA SER A 358 16.75 -27.32 26.43
C SER A 358 17.03 -28.77 26.80
N PRO A 359 17.43 -29.68 25.88
CA PRO A 359 18.06 -30.91 26.29
C PRO A 359 19.57 -30.66 26.36
N SER A 360 20.08 -30.53 27.57
CA SER A 360 21.47 -30.84 27.90
C SER A 360 21.62 -32.35 27.98
N VAL A 361 22.28 -33.02 27.02
CA VAL A 361 22.89 -34.34 27.26
C VAL A 361 24.10 -34.52 26.34
N ASN A 362 25.25 -34.73 26.99
CA ASN A 362 26.51 -35.25 26.44
C ASN A 362 26.33 -36.55 25.65
N GLY A 363 27.16 -36.79 24.64
CA GLY A 363 27.43 -38.15 24.17
C GLY A 363 27.81 -38.25 22.71
N SER A 364 29.11 -38.32 22.47
CA SER A 364 29.79 -38.65 21.23
C SER A 364 29.12 -39.75 20.40
N HIS A 365 29.06 -39.59 19.08
CA HIS A 365 29.67 -40.50 18.10
C HIS A 365 29.54 -39.92 16.69
N ALA A 366 30.69 -39.63 16.08
CA ALA A 366 30.82 -39.25 14.69
C ALA A 366 30.66 -40.50 13.80
N HIS A 367 29.74 -40.44 12.82
CA HIS A 367 29.91 -41.17 11.57
C HIS A 367 29.29 -40.37 10.41
N SER A 368 30.17 -39.92 9.52
CA SER A 368 29.83 -39.35 8.22
C SER A 368 29.36 -40.44 7.27
N LYS A 369 28.23 -40.23 6.59
CA LYS A 369 28.01 -40.75 5.23
C LYS A 369 27.23 -39.72 4.41
N HIS A 370 27.84 -39.35 3.29
CA HIS A 370 27.28 -38.52 2.23
C HIS A 370 26.02 -39.16 1.62
N SER A 371 24.97 -38.37 1.43
CA SER A 371 24.08 -38.50 0.26
C SER A 371 23.30 -37.20 -0.02
N SER A 372 23.50 -36.72 -1.26
CA SER A 372 22.53 -36.05 -2.14
C SER A 372 21.74 -34.83 -1.67
N SER A 373 22.14 -33.69 -2.25
CA SER A 373 21.36 -32.50 -2.65
C SER A 373 19.82 -32.55 -2.56
N SER A 374 19.27 -31.88 -1.56
CA SER A 374 18.01 -31.14 -1.69
C SER A 374 18.18 -29.78 -1.01
N ARG A 375 18.01 -28.67 -1.76
CA ARG A 375 17.91 -27.33 -1.17
C ARG A 375 16.50 -27.16 -0.58
N GLU A 376 16.18 -27.95 0.44
CA GLU A 376 15.02 -27.68 1.28
C GLU A 376 15.42 -26.66 2.34
N SER A 377 14.99 -25.41 2.15
CA SER A 377 15.21 -24.34 3.10
C SER A 377 14.47 -24.66 4.41
N LYS A 378 15.19 -25.19 5.40
CA LYS A 378 14.67 -25.32 6.76
C LYS A 378 14.25 -23.93 7.25
N HIS A 379 12.96 -23.76 7.50
CA HIS A 379 12.41 -22.56 8.13
C HIS A 379 13.12 -22.32 9.46
N ALA A 380 13.40 -21.05 9.78
CA ALA A 380 13.99 -20.69 11.07
C ALA A 380 12.95 -20.87 12.19
N GLN A 381 13.42 -21.22 13.39
CA GLN A 381 12.51 -21.41 14.52
C GLN A 381 12.09 -20.06 15.10
N LEU A 382 10.81 -19.95 15.49
CA LEU A 382 10.25 -18.71 16.06
C LEU A 382 11.04 -18.19 17.27
N HIS A 383 11.56 -19.08 18.11
CA HIS A 383 12.31 -18.69 19.30
C HIS A 383 13.65 -18.01 18.95
N GLU A 384 14.30 -18.41 17.86
CA GLU A 384 15.56 -17.82 17.39
C GLU A 384 15.34 -16.39 16.89
N PHE A 385 14.23 -16.18 16.17
CA PHE A 385 13.79 -14.85 15.73
C PHE A 385 13.54 -13.91 16.91
N LEU A 386 12.80 -14.36 17.93
CA LEU A 386 12.44 -13.54 19.09
C LEU A 386 13.64 -13.21 20.00
N ARG A 387 14.72 -14.01 20.00
CA ARG A 387 15.94 -13.70 20.78
C ARG A 387 16.62 -12.40 20.34
N SER A 388 16.38 -11.95 19.12
CA SER A 388 17.08 -10.79 18.54
C SER A 388 16.58 -9.41 19.00
N GLY A 389 15.57 -9.34 19.88
CA GLY A 389 15.07 -8.08 20.47
C GLY A 389 14.14 -8.27 21.67
N ASP A 390 14.01 -7.21 22.48
CA ASP A 390 13.18 -7.18 23.70
C ASP A 390 11.70 -6.87 23.42
N THR A 391 11.45 -6.25 22.28
CA THR A 391 10.12 -5.86 21.82
C THR A 391 9.92 -6.32 20.38
N ILE A 392 8.67 -6.42 19.94
CA ILE A 392 8.33 -6.61 18.52
C ILE A 392 7.38 -5.52 18.04
N GLY A 393 7.46 -5.16 16.76
CA GLY A 393 6.59 -4.14 16.19
C GLY A 393 6.33 -4.33 14.69
N LEU A 394 5.19 -3.81 14.23
CA LEU A 394 4.82 -3.80 12.82
C LEU A 394 5.78 -2.92 12.02
N THR A 395 6.15 -3.40 10.84
CA THR A 395 7.05 -2.70 9.94
C THR A 395 6.61 -2.86 8.49
N LEU A 396 6.49 -1.74 7.78
CA LEU A 396 6.32 -1.73 6.34
C LEU A 396 7.69 -1.68 5.66
N HIS A 397 7.96 -2.66 4.83
CA HIS A 397 9.23 -2.81 4.11
C HIS A 397 9.00 -2.72 2.59
N ALA A 398 9.40 -1.59 2.01
CA ALA A 398 9.40 -1.39 0.56
C ALA A 398 10.70 -1.95 -0.05
N SER A 399 10.60 -3.10 -0.70
CA SER A 399 11.73 -3.83 -1.27
C SER A 399 11.71 -3.85 -2.80
N LYS A 400 12.89 -4.08 -3.39
CA LYS A 400 13.03 -4.38 -4.81
C LYS A 400 13.29 -5.88 -4.96
N MET A 401 12.39 -6.59 -5.62
CA MET A 401 12.52 -8.00 -5.96
C MET A 401 12.60 -8.19 -7.48
N ARG A 402 13.29 -9.26 -7.91
CA ARG A 402 13.23 -9.70 -9.30
C ARG A 402 11.96 -10.53 -9.46
N LEU A 403 10.95 -9.95 -10.08
CA LEU A 403 9.69 -10.62 -10.38
C LEU A 403 9.67 -10.97 -11.86
N SER A 404 9.20 -12.16 -12.22
CA SER A 404 8.70 -12.41 -13.56
C SER A 404 7.33 -11.76 -13.71
N SER A 405 6.99 -11.35 -14.93
CA SER A 405 5.68 -10.79 -15.24
C SER A 405 5.15 -11.37 -16.54
N TYR A 406 3.85 -11.58 -16.62
CA TYR A 406 3.14 -11.93 -17.84
C TYR A 406 2.23 -10.76 -18.24
N ARG A 407 2.44 -10.17 -19.41
CA ARG A 407 1.65 -9.03 -19.93
C ARG A 407 1.45 -7.90 -18.89
N ALA A 408 2.56 -7.48 -18.28
CA ALA A 408 2.65 -6.49 -17.21
C ALA A 408 2.03 -6.88 -15.84
N TRP A 409 1.44 -8.07 -15.70
CA TRP A 409 1.00 -8.62 -14.42
C TRP A 409 2.15 -9.35 -13.71
N PRO A 410 2.53 -8.98 -12.47
CA PRO A 410 3.61 -9.63 -11.76
C PRO A 410 3.21 -11.06 -11.36
N ASN A 411 4.16 -11.98 -11.39
CA ASN A 411 3.96 -13.32 -10.84
C ASN A 411 4.08 -13.25 -9.31
N ILE A 412 3.05 -13.71 -8.59
CA ILE A 412 2.87 -13.40 -7.18
C ILE A 412 3.01 -14.63 -6.30
N HIS A 413 3.72 -14.50 -5.18
CA HIS A 413 4.01 -15.61 -4.29
C HIS A 413 2.98 -15.77 -3.16
N ASP A 414 2.14 -16.81 -3.26
CA ASP A 414 1.77 -17.80 -2.23
C ASP A 414 1.63 -17.33 -0.77
N SER A 415 2.80 -17.07 -0.20
CA SER A 415 3.05 -17.16 1.23
C SER A 415 3.59 -15.85 1.79
N GLN A 416 3.37 -14.72 1.12
CA GLN A 416 3.89 -13.43 1.57
C GLN A 416 2.77 -12.47 1.95
N PHE A 417 2.99 -11.71 3.02
CA PHE A 417 2.16 -10.56 3.36
C PHE A 417 2.62 -9.36 2.53
N ALA A 418 2.20 -9.30 1.25
CA ALA A 418 2.84 -8.45 0.25
C ALA A 418 1.86 -7.80 -0.75
N LEU A 419 2.18 -6.58 -1.17
CA LEU A 419 1.59 -5.90 -2.32
C LEU A 419 2.65 -5.68 -3.40
N TYR A 420 2.29 -5.81 -4.67
CA TYR A 420 3.19 -5.82 -5.81
C TYR A 420 2.88 -4.65 -6.74
N LYS A 421 3.90 -3.85 -7.08
CA LYS A 421 3.69 -2.63 -7.85
C LYS A 421 3.39 -2.97 -9.31
N LEU A 422 2.31 -2.42 -9.87
CA LEU A 422 2.08 -2.45 -11.30
C LEU A 422 2.90 -1.36 -12.00
N PRO A 423 3.59 -1.68 -13.12
CA PRO A 423 4.34 -0.70 -13.88
C PRO A 423 3.37 0.21 -14.66
N MET A 424 3.06 1.36 -14.09
CA MET A 424 2.31 2.41 -14.78
C MET A 424 3.19 3.11 -15.81
N ARG A 425 2.79 3.09 -17.09
CA ARG A 425 3.43 3.89 -18.14
C ARG A 425 2.64 5.18 -18.34
N VAL A 426 3.35 6.31 -18.34
CA VAL A 426 2.78 7.59 -18.76
C VAL A 426 2.59 7.52 -20.29
N PRO A 427 1.42 7.90 -20.82
CA PRO A 427 1.20 7.96 -22.27
C PRO A 427 2.29 8.79 -22.94
N ARG A 428 2.79 8.30 -24.08
CA ARG A 428 3.74 9.00 -24.95
C ARG A 428 3.11 9.17 -26.32
N ALA A 429 3.67 10.03 -27.18
CA ALA A 429 3.12 10.27 -28.51
C ALA A 429 3.05 8.98 -29.37
N ASP A 430 3.96 8.04 -29.15
CA ASP A 430 4.02 6.72 -29.79
C ASP A 430 3.18 5.64 -29.09
N GLN A 431 2.67 5.92 -27.88
CA GLN A 431 1.93 5.00 -27.02
C GLN A 431 0.74 5.73 -26.37
N GLU A 432 -0.08 6.39 -27.18
CA GLU A 432 -1.10 7.34 -26.73
C GLU A 432 -2.19 6.69 -25.87
N TYR A 433 -2.50 5.40 -26.08
CA TYR A 433 -3.53 4.67 -25.35
C TYR A 433 -3.02 4.03 -24.06
N ALA A 434 -1.71 4.12 -23.76
CA ALA A 434 -1.14 3.47 -22.57
C ALA A 434 -1.75 4.03 -21.28
N GLY A 435 -1.74 3.21 -20.23
CA GLY A 435 -2.15 3.61 -18.88
C GLY A 435 -3.46 2.96 -18.44
N LEU A 436 -4.10 3.58 -17.45
CA LEU A 436 -5.28 3.02 -16.79
C LEU A 436 -6.59 3.49 -17.45
N TRP A 437 -7.46 2.52 -17.69
CA TRP A 437 -8.78 2.69 -18.26
C TRP A 437 -9.84 2.02 -17.40
N GLY A 438 -11.03 2.60 -17.37
CA GLY A 438 -12.21 2.07 -16.72
C GLY A 438 -13.22 1.70 -17.76
N GLY A 439 -13.84 0.53 -17.62
CA GLY A 439 -14.76 0.03 -18.62
C GLY A 439 -15.99 -0.64 -18.06
N THR A 440 -16.99 -0.76 -18.94
CA THR A 440 -18.25 -1.48 -18.71
C THR A 440 -18.69 -2.17 -19.99
N PHE A 441 -19.47 -3.24 -19.85
CA PHE A 441 -20.06 -3.91 -21.01
C PHE A 441 -21.38 -3.25 -21.44
N GLY A 442 -21.61 -3.24 -22.76
CA GLY A 442 -22.85 -2.81 -23.42
C GLY A 442 -22.75 -1.45 -24.10
N TRP A 443 -23.47 -1.28 -25.22
CA TRP A 443 -23.54 -0.07 -26.03
C TRP A 443 -25.00 0.44 -26.14
N PRO A 444 -25.25 1.77 -26.21
CA PRO A 444 -24.29 2.86 -26.03
C PRO A 444 -23.70 2.90 -24.61
N PRO A 445 -22.57 3.61 -24.40
CA PRO A 445 -22.03 3.86 -23.07
C PRO A 445 -23.06 4.70 -22.29
N GLY A 446 -23.91 4.00 -21.55
CA GLY A 446 -25.03 4.58 -20.84
C GLY A 446 -24.97 4.26 -19.36
N LYS A 447 -25.31 5.27 -18.57
CA LYS A 447 -25.70 5.19 -17.16
C LYS A 447 -26.77 4.08 -17.00
N PRO A 448 -26.60 3.12 -16.08
CA PRO A 448 -27.67 2.20 -15.73
C PRO A 448 -28.94 2.99 -15.39
N THR A 449 -30.10 2.60 -15.93
CA THR A 449 -31.38 3.15 -15.47
C THR A 449 -31.66 2.61 -14.06
N GLU A 450 -32.37 3.35 -13.21
CA GLU A 450 -32.70 2.92 -11.84
C GLU A 450 -33.37 1.53 -11.79
N ASP A 451 -34.12 1.18 -12.83
CA ASP A 451 -34.84 -0.10 -12.96
C ASP A 451 -33.98 -1.29 -13.42
N LYS A 452 -32.70 -1.10 -13.77
CA LYS A 452 -31.82 -2.16 -14.27
C LYS A 452 -30.67 -2.42 -13.30
N PRO A 453 -30.20 -3.69 -13.18
CA PRO A 453 -29.02 -4.00 -12.39
C PRO A 453 -27.82 -3.18 -12.86
N GLY A 454 -26.92 -2.85 -11.93
CA GLY A 454 -25.73 -2.08 -12.22
C GLY A 454 -24.83 -2.80 -13.22
N LYS A 455 -23.97 -2.04 -13.89
CA LYS A 455 -22.96 -2.64 -14.80
C LYS A 455 -21.67 -2.87 -14.03
N ALA A 456 -21.13 -4.08 -14.10
CA ALA A 456 -19.85 -4.39 -13.47
C ALA A 456 -18.74 -3.42 -13.93
N LEU A 457 -18.02 -2.86 -12.96
CA LEU A 457 -16.85 -2.01 -13.20
C LEU A 457 -15.64 -2.86 -13.59
N PHE A 458 -14.96 -2.48 -14.68
CA PHE A 458 -13.67 -3.05 -15.05
C PHE A 458 -12.59 -2.00 -14.96
N PHE A 459 -11.43 -2.36 -14.41
CA PHE A 459 -10.20 -1.60 -14.65
C PHE A 459 -9.28 -2.39 -15.56
N LEU A 460 -8.73 -1.70 -16.55
CA LEU A 460 -7.85 -2.24 -17.57
C LEU A 460 -6.57 -1.41 -17.60
N LEU A 461 -5.43 -2.09 -17.54
CA LEU A 461 -4.13 -1.50 -17.80
C LEU A 461 -3.78 -1.76 -19.26
N ILE A 462 -3.77 -0.70 -20.07
CA ILE A 462 -3.38 -0.77 -21.48
C ILE A 462 -1.86 -0.59 -21.58
N THR A 463 -1.21 -1.54 -22.25
CA THR A 463 0.24 -1.55 -22.49
C THR A 463 0.54 -1.87 -23.95
N TYR A 464 1.75 -1.52 -24.38
CA TYR A 464 2.27 -1.84 -25.71
C TYR A 464 3.39 -2.86 -25.59
N GLU A 465 3.35 -3.84 -26.46
CA GLU A 465 4.37 -4.88 -26.65
C GLU A 465 4.80 -4.88 -28.12
N GLU A 466 6.11 -4.92 -28.35
CA GLU A 466 6.70 -5.06 -29.68
C GLU A 466 7.15 -6.51 -29.85
N SER A 467 6.61 -7.17 -30.87
CA SER A 467 6.89 -8.56 -31.18
C SER A 467 6.96 -8.71 -32.70
N GLU A 468 8.06 -9.26 -33.20
CA GLU A 468 8.25 -9.55 -34.64
C GLU A 468 8.08 -8.32 -35.56
N GLY A 469 8.38 -7.12 -35.06
CA GLY A 469 8.24 -5.87 -35.82
C GLY A 469 6.83 -5.28 -35.84
N GLN A 470 5.86 -5.92 -35.18
CA GLN A 470 4.51 -5.39 -34.98
C GLN A 470 4.34 -4.87 -33.56
N ARG A 471 3.61 -3.76 -33.43
CA ARG A 471 3.19 -3.18 -32.16
C ARG A 471 1.80 -3.64 -31.80
N ASN A 472 1.73 -4.42 -30.72
CA ASN A 472 0.48 -4.89 -30.15
C ASN A 472 0.08 -4.03 -28.95
N LEU A 473 -1.16 -3.58 -28.95
CA LEU A 473 -1.82 -2.97 -27.80
C LEU A 473 -2.56 -4.06 -27.02
N ILE A 474 -2.26 -4.18 -25.74
CA ILE A 474 -2.78 -5.20 -24.84
C ILE A 474 -3.55 -4.54 -23.71
N ALA A 475 -4.83 -4.87 -23.57
CA ALA A 475 -5.66 -4.42 -22.45
C ALA A 475 -5.73 -5.52 -21.37
N THR A 476 -4.93 -5.38 -20.32
CA THR A 476 -4.87 -6.34 -19.21
C THR A 476 -5.86 -5.95 -18.12
N LYS A 477 -6.76 -6.86 -17.74
CA LYS A 477 -7.70 -6.62 -16.65
C LYS A 477 -7.00 -6.61 -15.29
N ILE A 478 -7.26 -5.60 -14.48
CA ILE A 478 -6.71 -5.51 -13.12
C ILE A 478 -7.80 -5.53 -12.03
N LEU A 479 -9.05 -5.21 -12.37
CA LEU A 479 -10.22 -5.30 -11.49
C LEU A 479 -11.46 -5.67 -12.31
N GLU A 480 -12.29 -6.54 -11.75
CA GLU A 480 -13.62 -6.91 -12.24
C GLU A 480 -14.63 -6.73 -11.11
N GLY A 481 -15.72 -6.03 -11.37
CA GLY A 481 -16.74 -5.64 -10.39
C GLY A 481 -17.90 -6.61 -10.21
N THR A 482 -17.78 -7.84 -10.69
CA THR A 482 -18.82 -8.88 -10.59
C THR A 482 -18.75 -9.63 -9.25
N HIS A 483 -19.83 -10.35 -8.91
CA HIS A 483 -19.85 -11.24 -7.74
C HIS A 483 -18.91 -12.44 -7.87
N TYR A 484 -18.64 -12.87 -9.10
CA TYR A 484 -17.76 -13.97 -9.46
C TYR A 484 -16.90 -13.59 -10.66
N VAL A 485 -15.61 -13.93 -10.57
CA VAL A 485 -14.64 -13.59 -11.60
C VAL A 485 -14.75 -14.55 -12.76
N LEU A 486 -15.04 -14.03 -13.95
CA LEU A 486 -15.05 -14.83 -15.17
C LEU A 486 -13.64 -15.26 -15.59
N HIS A 487 -12.66 -14.35 -15.45
CA HIS A 487 -11.26 -14.58 -15.79
C HIS A 487 -10.32 -13.99 -14.74
N PRO A 488 -9.21 -14.62 -14.35
CA PRO A 488 -8.29 -14.01 -13.38
C PRO A 488 -7.80 -12.61 -13.83
N ASN A 489 -7.68 -11.64 -12.92
CA ASN A 489 -6.94 -10.40 -13.17
C ASN A 489 -5.49 -10.73 -13.61
N GLY A 490 -4.92 -9.90 -14.46
CA GLY A 490 -3.75 -10.23 -15.26
C GLY A 490 -4.09 -10.87 -16.60
N SER A 491 -5.33 -11.31 -16.84
CA SER A 491 -5.78 -11.76 -18.17
C SER A 491 -5.89 -10.57 -19.13
N ALA A 492 -5.41 -10.77 -20.36
CA ALA A 492 -5.67 -9.81 -21.43
C ALA A 492 -7.11 -9.94 -21.89
N MET A 493 -7.89 -8.87 -21.75
CA MET A 493 -9.27 -8.81 -22.26
C MET A 493 -9.27 -8.78 -23.79
N PHE A 494 -8.31 -8.08 -24.38
CA PHE A 494 -8.06 -8.09 -25.81
C PHE A 494 -6.62 -7.71 -26.14
N VAL A 495 -6.21 -8.08 -27.34
CA VAL A 495 -4.95 -7.68 -27.99
C VAL A 495 -5.28 -7.22 -29.40
N VAL A 496 -4.78 -6.05 -29.80
CA VAL A 496 -4.96 -5.54 -31.17
C VAL A 496 -3.63 -5.10 -31.76
N ASN A 497 -3.47 -5.32 -33.07
CA ASN A 497 -2.34 -4.81 -33.82
C ASN A 497 -2.64 -3.36 -34.22
N ILE A 498 -1.80 -2.42 -33.78
CA ILE A 498 -1.99 -1.00 -34.07
C ILE A 498 -1.29 -0.52 -35.34
N ASP A 499 -0.41 -1.34 -35.92
CA ASP A 499 0.28 -1.01 -37.18
C ASP A 499 -0.58 -1.37 -38.41
N GLU A 500 -1.65 -2.15 -38.22
CA GLU A 500 -2.59 -2.54 -39.27
C GLU A 500 -4.01 -1.99 -38.99
N PRO A 501 -4.40 -0.87 -39.63
CA PRO A 501 -5.74 -0.32 -39.51
C PRO A 501 -6.79 -1.30 -40.02
N SER A 502 -7.87 -1.46 -39.27
CA SER A 502 -9.04 -2.23 -39.69
C SER A 502 -10.02 -1.35 -40.50
N GLN A 503 -10.69 -1.98 -41.47
CA GLN A 503 -11.82 -1.40 -42.21
C GLN A 503 -13.17 -1.88 -41.66
N ASP A 504 -13.18 -2.56 -40.52
CA ASP A 504 -14.42 -3.00 -39.89
C ASP A 504 -15.30 -1.78 -39.54
N PRO A 505 -16.57 -1.75 -39.95
CA PRO A 505 -17.47 -0.68 -39.54
C PRO A 505 -17.84 -0.85 -38.06
N PHE A 506 -17.98 0.27 -37.35
CA PHE A 506 -18.55 0.24 -36.01
C PHE A 506 -20.02 -0.20 -36.09
N PRO A 507 -20.52 -1.10 -35.23
CA PRO A 507 -21.86 -1.69 -35.43
C PRO A 507 -23.05 -0.75 -35.20
N TRP A 508 -22.81 0.48 -34.73
CA TRP A 508 -23.84 1.47 -34.43
C TRP A 508 -23.49 2.81 -35.05
N ASP A 509 -24.49 3.57 -35.49
CA ASP A 509 -24.27 4.86 -36.15
C ASP A 509 -24.32 6.06 -35.18
N VAL A 510 -24.85 5.85 -33.97
CA VAL A 510 -25.11 6.91 -32.99
C VAL A 510 -24.60 6.59 -31.57
N ASP A 511 -24.26 7.64 -30.83
CA ASP A 511 -23.86 7.59 -29.43
C ASP A 511 -25.05 7.51 -28.45
N ALA A 512 -24.78 7.61 -27.14
CA ALA A 512 -25.81 7.59 -26.10
C ALA A 512 -26.83 8.73 -26.22
N ASN A 513 -26.44 9.86 -26.83
CA ASN A 513 -27.25 11.06 -27.00
C ASN A 513 -27.84 11.17 -28.42
N SER A 514 -27.78 10.07 -29.20
CA SER A 514 -28.22 10.03 -30.60
C SER A 514 -27.42 10.95 -31.55
N PHE A 515 -26.19 11.35 -31.17
CA PHE A 515 -25.29 12.08 -32.06
C PHE A 515 -24.51 11.11 -32.97
N PRO A 516 -24.20 11.51 -34.21
CA PRO A 516 -23.38 10.70 -35.12
C PRO A 516 -22.01 10.39 -34.52
N LEU A 517 -21.61 9.12 -34.56
CA LEU A 517 -20.29 8.69 -34.10
C LEU A 517 -19.23 9.00 -35.15
N THR A 518 -18.16 9.65 -34.74
CA THR A 518 -16.95 9.79 -35.57
C THR A 518 -15.88 8.84 -35.07
N ILE A 519 -15.57 7.83 -35.87
CA ILE A 519 -14.51 6.86 -35.59
C ILE A 519 -13.20 7.41 -36.18
N LYS A 520 -12.19 7.59 -35.34
CA LYS A 520 -10.86 8.06 -35.77
C LYS A 520 -10.03 6.92 -36.36
N HIS A 521 -9.98 5.80 -35.63
CA HIS A 521 -9.19 4.63 -36.00
C HIS A 521 -9.94 3.36 -35.58
N ALA A 522 -9.72 2.29 -36.34
CA ALA A 522 -10.12 0.95 -35.97
C ALA A 522 -8.92 0.02 -36.10
N PHE A 523 -8.78 -0.94 -35.19
CA PHE A 523 -7.68 -1.89 -35.15
C PHE A 523 -8.23 -3.30 -34.99
N ALA A 524 -7.76 -4.23 -35.81
CA ALA A 524 -8.16 -5.62 -35.72
C ALA A 524 -7.39 -6.35 -34.62
N GLY A 525 -8.02 -7.35 -34.02
CA GLY A 525 -7.35 -8.24 -33.10
C GLY A 525 -8.27 -9.28 -32.52
N GLU A 526 -7.98 -9.67 -31.30
CA GLU A 526 -8.69 -10.76 -30.63
C GLU A 526 -8.97 -10.43 -29.18
N GLY A 527 -10.16 -10.80 -28.72
CA GLY A 527 -10.60 -10.67 -27.34
C GLY A 527 -10.72 -12.04 -26.67
N ILE A 528 -10.61 -12.05 -25.35
CA ILE A 528 -10.88 -13.25 -24.55
C ILE A 528 -12.33 -13.70 -24.75
N ALA A 529 -12.56 -15.01 -24.91
CA ALA A 529 -13.88 -15.58 -25.10
C ALA A 529 -14.46 -16.13 -23.78
N ASN A 530 -15.78 -15.99 -23.62
CA ASN A 530 -16.51 -16.71 -22.59
C ASN A 530 -16.52 -18.21 -22.94
N GLY A 531 -15.90 -19.05 -22.13
CA GLY A 531 -15.86 -20.50 -22.32
C GLY A 531 -16.00 -21.25 -20.98
N TYR A 532 -16.61 -22.44 -21.02
CA TYR A 532 -16.61 -23.37 -19.89
C TYR A 532 -15.20 -23.96 -19.72
N GLY A 533 -14.45 -23.46 -18.73
CA GLY A 533 -13.19 -24.09 -18.30
C GLY A 533 -12.06 -23.09 -18.04
N PHE A 534 -11.66 -23.00 -16.77
CA PHE A 534 -10.57 -22.18 -16.22
C PHE A 534 -9.17 -22.37 -16.82
N ARG A 535 -9.00 -23.24 -17.84
CA ARG A 535 -7.68 -23.63 -18.31
C ARG A 535 -7.24 -23.01 -19.63
N TYR A 536 -8.16 -22.65 -20.55
CA TYR A 536 -7.83 -21.97 -21.81
C TYR A 536 -9.07 -21.25 -22.35
N PRO A 537 -9.38 -20.01 -21.92
CA PRO A 537 -10.37 -19.23 -22.65
C PRO A 537 -9.80 -19.00 -24.06
N GLY A 538 -10.51 -19.48 -25.09
CA GLY A 538 -10.13 -19.22 -26.47
C GLY A 538 -10.09 -17.72 -26.74
N SER A 539 -9.32 -17.29 -27.73
CA SER A 539 -9.43 -15.94 -28.27
C SER A 539 -10.46 -15.92 -29.38
N LYS A 540 -11.20 -14.82 -29.51
CA LYS A 540 -12.22 -14.62 -30.53
C LYS A 540 -11.95 -13.32 -31.27
N PRO A 541 -12.13 -13.29 -32.61
CA PRO A 541 -11.91 -12.09 -33.39
C PRO A 541 -12.74 -10.91 -32.90
N GLY A 542 -12.12 -9.74 -32.85
CA GLY A 542 -12.73 -8.49 -32.46
C GLY A 542 -11.99 -7.30 -33.03
N SER A 543 -12.54 -6.11 -32.81
CA SER A 543 -11.96 -4.87 -33.32
C SER A 543 -12.05 -3.79 -32.25
N LEU A 544 -10.94 -3.06 -32.05
CA LEU A 544 -10.87 -1.88 -31.19
C LEU A 544 -11.18 -0.64 -32.02
N PHE A 545 -12.11 0.17 -31.54
CA PHE A 545 -12.50 1.44 -32.14
C PHE A 545 -12.08 2.59 -31.25
N VAL A 546 -11.48 3.60 -31.88
CA VAL A 546 -11.12 4.88 -31.25
C VAL A 546 -12.16 5.91 -31.65
N ILE A 547 -12.97 6.32 -30.69
CA ILE A 547 -14.11 7.19 -30.92
C ILE A 547 -13.72 8.63 -30.60
N GLN A 548 -14.24 9.60 -31.37
CA GLN A 548 -14.09 11.02 -31.07
C GLN A 548 -14.49 11.30 -29.61
N ASN A 549 -13.70 12.11 -28.90
CA ASN A 549 -13.73 12.36 -27.43
C ASN A 549 -12.87 11.42 -26.57
N GLY A 550 -12.09 10.52 -27.17
CA GLY A 550 -11.08 9.73 -26.45
C GLY A 550 -11.63 8.49 -25.74
N LEU A 551 -12.83 8.05 -26.12
CA LEU A 551 -13.43 6.78 -25.72
C LEU A 551 -12.87 5.64 -26.60
N LEU A 552 -12.62 4.49 -25.99
CA LEU A 552 -12.27 3.26 -26.67
C LEU A 552 -13.41 2.25 -26.56
N ALA A 553 -13.69 1.53 -27.63
CA ALA A 553 -14.68 0.45 -27.63
C ALA A 553 -14.11 -0.80 -28.31
N PHE A 554 -14.03 -1.90 -27.59
CA PHE A 554 -13.68 -3.19 -28.19
C PHE A 554 -14.95 -4.00 -28.46
N VAL A 555 -15.11 -4.45 -29.70
CA VAL A 555 -16.29 -5.21 -30.16
C VAL A 555 -15.88 -6.61 -30.56
N TRP A 556 -16.48 -7.62 -29.93
CA TRP A 556 -16.33 -9.02 -30.35
C TRP A 556 -17.19 -9.29 -31.58
N LYS A 557 -16.61 -9.82 -32.67
CA LYS A 557 -17.32 -9.99 -33.95
C LYS A 557 -18.49 -10.97 -33.85
N GLU A 558 -18.29 -12.11 -33.18
CA GLU A 558 -19.30 -13.18 -33.07
C GLU A 558 -20.44 -12.80 -32.11
N SER A 559 -20.12 -12.40 -30.88
CA SER A 559 -21.12 -12.13 -29.84
C SER A 559 -21.74 -10.74 -29.95
N ARG A 560 -21.12 -9.82 -30.72
CA ARG A 560 -21.46 -8.40 -30.79
C ARG A 560 -21.39 -7.69 -29.42
N ALA A 561 -20.73 -8.32 -28.43
CA ALA A 561 -20.49 -7.71 -27.13
C ALA A 561 -19.55 -6.52 -27.28
N VAL A 562 -19.77 -5.48 -26.46
CA VAL A 562 -18.96 -4.25 -26.48
C VAL A 562 -18.42 -3.98 -25.10
N LEU A 563 -17.10 -3.82 -25.01
CA LEU A 563 -16.43 -3.29 -23.84
C LEU A 563 -16.06 -1.83 -24.12
N ASN A 564 -16.80 -0.92 -23.50
CA ASN A 564 -16.53 0.51 -23.55
C ASN A 564 -15.54 0.89 -22.49
N MET A 565 -14.59 1.77 -22.81
CA MET A 565 -13.49 2.15 -21.95
C MET A 565 -13.20 3.63 -22.05
N GLN A 566 -12.97 4.25 -20.90
CA GLN A 566 -12.55 5.64 -20.76
C GLN A 566 -11.33 5.77 -19.85
N ARG A 567 -10.52 6.80 -20.05
CA ARG A 567 -9.33 7.04 -19.25
C ARG A 567 -9.74 7.44 -17.83
N LEU A 568 -9.04 6.91 -16.82
CA LEU A 568 -9.37 7.19 -15.41
C LEU A 568 -8.34 8.07 -14.71
N ASN A 569 -8.87 8.95 -13.86
CA ASN A 569 -8.13 9.58 -12.79
C ASN A 569 -8.55 8.97 -11.44
N LEU A 570 -7.79 7.97 -10.96
CA LEU A 570 -8.10 7.29 -9.70
C LEU A 570 -8.11 8.24 -8.49
N GLN A 571 -7.27 9.28 -8.51
CA GLN A 571 -7.22 10.23 -7.41
C GLN A 571 -8.53 11.00 -7.28
N GLU A 572 -9.11 11.43 -8.40
CA GLU A 572 -10.41 12.11 -8.41
C GLU A 572 -11.55 11.15 -8.06
N LEU A 573 -11.52 9.93 -8.61
CA LEU A 573 -12.54 8.92 -8.32
C LEU A 573 -12.58 8.57 -6.83
N LEU A 574 -11.43 8.39 -6.19
CA LEU A 574 -11.36 8.11 -4.76
C LEU A 574 -11.77 9.30 -3.89
N LYS A 575 -11.48 10.54 -4.32
CA LYS A 575 -11.95 11.77 -3.65
C LYS A 575 -13.47 11.95 -3.71
N LYS A 576 -14.13 11.42 -4.74
CA LYS A 576 -15.60 11.36 -4.87
C LYS A 576 -16.21 10.09 -4.27
N GLY A 577 -15.38 9.06 -4.07
CA GLY A 577 -15.81 7.72 -3.68
C GLY A 577 -16.25 7.61 -2.23
N GLU A 578 -16.98 6.54 -1.95
CA GLU A 578 -17.48 6.23 -0.62
C GLU A 578 -16.54 5.24 0.08
N ARG A 579 -16.16 5.59 1.30
CA ARG A 579 -15.31 4.75 2.14
C ARG A 579 -16.17 3.70 2.84
N VAL A 580 -15.75 2.44 2.74
CA VAL A 580 -16.27 1.34 3.56
C VAL A 580 -15.31 0.96 4.69
N PRO A 581 -15.76 0.19 5.71
CA PRO A 581 -14.90 -0.26 6.80
C PRO A 581 -13.67 -1.05 6.31
N ALA A 582 -12.57 -0.94 7.08
CA ALA A 582 -11.33 -1.64 6.74
C ALA A 582 -11.47 -3.17 6.92
N LEU A 583 -10.72 -3.94 6.13
CA LEU A 583 -10.55 -5.38 6.37
C LEU A 583 -9.80 -5.65 7.68
N PRO A 584 -9.84 -6.88 8.21
CA PRO A 584 -8.95 -7.27 9.28
C PRO A 584 -7.47 -6.97 8.93
N PRO A 585 -6.63 -6.58 9.91
CA PRO A 585 -5.27 -6.11 9.66
C PRO A 585 -4.39 -7.07 8.86
N SER A 586 -4.48 -8.37 9.13
CA SER A 586 -3.75 -9.43 8.41
C SER A 586 -4.17 -9.53 6.95
N ASP A 587 -5.45 -9.27 6.68
CA ASP A 587 -6.10 -9.50 5.38
C ASP A 587 -5.83 -8.33 4.41
N ASN A 588 -5.35 -7.21 4.94
CA ASN A 588 -4.91 -6.08 4.14
C ASN A 588 -3.66 -6.39 3.31
N PHE A 589 -2.83 -7.34 3.75
CA PHE A 589 -1.60 -7.76 3.05
C PHE A 589 -1.54 -9.27 2.75
N SER A 590 -2.51 -10.06 3.19
CA SER A 590 -2.63 -11.49 2.83
C SER A 590 -4.05 -11.81 2.42
N TYR A 591 -4.24 -12.91 1.71
CA TYR A 591 -5.59 -13.42 1.47
C TYR A 591 -5.66 -14.90 1.84
N LEU A 592 -6.84 -15.28 2.33
CA LEU A 592 -7.04 -16.49 3.14
C LEU A 592 -8.01 -17.49 2.51
N THR A 593 -8.78 -17.09 1.50
CA THR A 593 -9.92 -17.88 1.03
C THR A 593 -9.86 -18.09 -0.48
N LYS A 594 -9.76 -19.35 -0.94
CA LYS A 594 -9.95 -19.74 -2.35
C LYS A 594 -11.42 -19.62 -2.79
N SER A 595 -12.16 -18.63 -2.28
CA SER A 595 -13.54 -18.40 -2.66
C SER A 595 -13.56 -17.40 -3.82
N TYR A 596 -14.19 -17.80 -4.92
CA TYR A 596 -14.48 -16.93 -6.07
C TYR A 596 -15.49 -15.82 -5.75
N SER A 597 -15.90 -15.67 -4.48
CA SER A 597 -16.90 -14.72 -4.02
C SER A 597 -16.26 -13.44 -3.46
N ASN A 598 -16.86 -12.30 -3.80
CA ASN A 598 -16.44 -11.00 -3.30
C ASN A 598 -16.72 -10.90 -1.79
N VAL A 599 -15.67 -10.81 -0.96
CA VAL A 599 -15.77 -10.68 0.51
C VAL A 599 -16.54 -9.40 0.91
N PHE A 600 -16.63 -8.43 0.01
CA PHE A 600 -17.40 -7.21 0.22
C PHE A 600 -18.84 -7.28 -0.32
N ALA A 601 -19.26 -8.41 -0.91
CA ALA A 601 -20.63 -8.57 -1.43
C ALA A 601 -21.72 -8.48 -0.35
N GLY A 602 -21.37 -8.66 0.93
CA GLY A 602 -22.29 -8.49 2.06
C GLY A 602 -22.58 -7.03 2.43
N PHE A 603 -21.77 -6.08 1.95
CA PHE A 603 -22.05 -4.64 2.09
C PHE A 603 -22.97 -4.19 0.96
N SER A 604 -24.16 -4.78 0.85
CA SER A 604 -25.17 -4.34 -0.12
C SER A 604 -25.46 -2.85 0.05
N THR A 605 -25.61 -2.18 -1.09
CA THR A 605 -26.00 -0.77 -1.33
C THR A 605 -27.35 -0.41 -0.71
N ALA A 606 -27.47 -0.47 0.62
CA ALA A 606 -28.67 -0.09 1.37
C ALA A 606 -28.59 1.36 1.92
N SER A 607 -27.96 2.28 1.18
CA SER A 607 -27.93 3.71 1.53
C SER A 607 -28.78 4.60 0.61
N THR A 608 -29.76 4.03 -0.08
CA THR A 608 -30.85 4.79 -0.72
C THR A 608 -32.17 4.42 -0.06
N CYS A 609 -32.36 4.83 1.19
CA CYS A 609 -33.67 5.05 1.81
C CYS A 609 -33.50 5.71 3.18
N LEU A 610 -33.27 7.03 3.21
CA LEU A 610 -33.72 7.82 4.36
C LEU A 610 -35.25 7.91 4.23
N PRO A 611 -36.05 7.43 5.20
CA PRO A 611 -37.49 7.61 5.14
C PRO A 611 -37.80 9.09 5.32
N SER A 612 -38.45 9.69 4.31
CA SER A 612 -39.01 11.03 4.38
C SER A 612 -39.92 11.18 5.62
N PRO A 613 -39.78 12.24 6.43
CA PRO A 613 -40.67 12.47 7.55
C PRO A 613 -42.05 12.83 7.01
N ARG A 614 -43.00 11.89 7.10
CA ARG A 614 -44.42 12.17 6.89
C ARG A 614 -44.87 13.23 7.89
N GLN A 615 -45.13 14.45 7.40
CA GLN A 615 -45.97 15.42 8.07
C GLN A 615 -47.33 14.77 8.34
N LYS A 616 -47.64 14.54 9.62
CA LYS A 616 -49.01 14.26 10.04
C LYS A 616 -49.72 15.61 10.15
N HIS A 617 -50.58 15.91 9.19
CA HIS A 617 -51.73 16.76 9.46
C HIS A 617 -52.71 15.96 10.31
N LEU A 618 -52.90 16.41 11.54
CA LEU A 618 -54.18 16.50 12.26
C LEU A 618 -54.00 17.48 13.42
#